data_AF-A0A6P7HD37-F1
#
_entry.id   AF-A0A6P7HD37-F1
#
_cell.length_a   1.000
_cell.length_b   1.000
_cell.length_c   1.000
_cell.angle_alpha   90.00
_cell.angle_beta   90.00
_cell.angle_gamma   90.00
#
_symmetry.space_group_name_H-M   'P 1'
#
loop_
_entity.id
_entity.type
_entity.pdbx_description
1 polymer ?
#
loop_
_entity_poly.entity_id
_entity_poly.type
_entity_poly.pdbx_seq_one_letter_code
_entity_poly.pdbx_strand_id
1 'polypeptide(L)'
;ILQVSEREFMDQMGVFFIGFVSQYGYDRVLSVLGRHMRDFLNGLDNLHEYLKFSYPRMRAPSFICENETKQGLTLHYRSKRRGFVYYTIGQIREILQVSEREFMDQMGVFFIGFVSQYGYDRVLSVLGRHMRDFLNGLDNLHEYLKFSYPRMRAPSFICENETKQGLTLHYRSKRRGFVYYTIGQIRE
;
A
#
# COMPACT_ATOMS: atom_id res chain seq x y z
N ILE A 1 -13.38 -36.21 9.13
CA ILE A 1 -14.31 -35.14 9.55
C ILE A 1 -14.42 -34.04 8.50
N LEU A 2 -13.32 -33.50 7.95
CA LEU A 2 -13.42 -32.39 6.97
C LEU A 2 -13.34 -32.78 5.47
N GLN A 3 -13.07 -34.04 5.12
CA GLN A 3 -12.95 -34.54 3.72
C GLN A 3 -12.03 -33.74 2.76
N VAL A 4 -11.25 -32.77 3.25
CA VAL A 4 -10.27 -31.99 2.49
C VAL A 4 -8.85 -32.37 2.89
N SER A 5 -7.90 -32.20 1.96
CA SER A 5 -6.49 -32.41 2.25
C SER A 5 -5.92 -31.30 3.15
N GLU A 6 -4.85 -31.59 3.91
CA GLU A 6 -4.18 -30.58 4.74
C GLU A 6 -3.67 -29.38 3.90
N ARG A 7 -3.17 -29.65 2.68
CA ARG A 7 -2.75 -28.61 1.73
C ARG A 7 -3.90 -27.66 1.41
N GLU A 8 -5.03 -28.23 1.00
CA GLU A 8 -6.20 -27.47 0.55
C GLU A 8 -6.82 -26.69 1.70
N PHE A 9 -6.92 -27.32 2.87
CA PHE A 9 -7.35 -26.64 4.09
C PHE A 9 -6.44 -25.45 4.42
N MET A 10 -5.12 -25.63 4.44
CA MET A 10 -4.17 -24.56 4.76
C MET A 10 -4.22 -23.43 3.74
N ASP A 11 -4.31 -23.73 2.45
CA ASP A 11 -4.43 -22.73 1.38
C ASP A 11 -5.69 -21.87 1.55
N GLN A 12 -6.86 -22.50 1.77
CA GLN A 12 -8.12 -21.78 2.00
C GLN A 12 -8.09 -20.96 3.30
N MET A 13 -7.45 -21.46 4.36
CA MET A 13 -7.23 -20.70 5.58
C MET A 13 -6.37 -19.45 5.33
N GLY A 14 -5.41 -19.52 4.41
CA GLY A 14 -4.59 -18.37 4.01
C GLY A 14 -5.40 -17.28 3.31
N VAL A 15 -6.26 -17.66 2.37
CA VAL A 15 -7.21 -16.77 1.70
C VAL A 15 -8.15 -16.13 2.72
N PHE A 16 -8.79 -16.95 3.55
CA PHE A 16 -9.70 -16.50 4.59
C PHE A 16 -9.04 -15.50 5.54
N PHE A 17 -7.79 -15.75 5.94
CA PHE A 17 -7.07 -14.84 6.84
C PHE A 17 -6.89 -13.45 6.23
N ILE A 18 -6.57 -13.34 4.94
CA ILE A 18 -6.45 -12.03 4.28
C ILE A 18 -7.80 -11.31 4.27
N GLY A 19 -8.89 -12.01 3.91
CA GLY A 19 -10.23 -11.44 3.99
C GLY A 19 -10.59 -10.98 5.42
N PHE A 20 -10.29 -11.80 6.43
CA PHE A 20 -10.51 -11.48 7.83
C PHE A 20 -9.74 -10.23 8.26
N VAL A 21 -8.44 -10.14 8.02
CA VAL A 21 -7.66 -8.97 8.47
C VAL A 21 -8.06 -7.69 7.72
N SER A 22 -8.43 -7.79 6.44
CA SER A 22 -8.95 -6.67 5.66
C SER A 22 -10.26 -6.12 6.24
N GLN A 23 -11.16 -6.96 6.76
CA GLN A 23 -12.40 -6.51 7.42
C GLN A 23 -12.15 -5.62 8.64
N TYR A 24 -10.99 -5.75 9.29
CA TYR A 24 -10.59 -4.93 10.44
C TYR A 24 -9.65 -3.77 10.05
N GLY A 25 -9.51 -3.48 8.75
CA GLY A 25 -8.71 -2.36 8.26
C GLY A 25 -7.20 -2.61 8.20
N TYR A 26 -6.75 -3.86 8.33
CA TYR A 26 -5.32 -4.20 8.22
C TYR A 26 -4.84 -4.31 6.77
N ASP A 27 -5.73 -4.33 5.78
CA ASP A 27 -5.41 -4.06 4.38
C ASP A 27 -4.56 -2.78 4.26
N ARG A 28 -4.89 -1.76 5.05
CA ARG A 28 -4.15 -0.49 5.16
C ARG A 28 -2.74 -0.62 5.75
N VAL A 29 -2.51 -1.59 6.63
CA VAL A 29 -1.18 -1.87 7.22
C VAL A 29 -0.35 -2.74 6.30
N LEU A 30 -0.98 -3.70 5.62
CA LEU A 30 -0.34 -4.51 4.61
C LEU A 30 0.11 -3.65 3.42
N SER A 31 -0.66 -2.63 3.06
CA SER A 31 -0.35 -1.77 1.91
C SER A 31 0.91 -0.92 2.09
N VAL A 32 1.30 -0.57 3.32
CA VAL A 32 2.52 0.24 3.55
C VAL A 32 3.83 -0.56 3.49
N LEU A 33 3.77 -1.88 3.39
CA LEU A 33 4.98 -2.72 3.42
C LEU A 33 5.80 -2.64 2.14
N GLY A 34 5.23 -2.13 1.04
CA GLY A 34 6.01 -1.89 -0.17
C GLY A 34 5.22 -1.31 -1.34
N ARG A 35 5.93 -0.64 -2.24
CA ARG A 35 5.35 0.05 -3.41
C ARG A 35 5.14 -0.89 -4.60
N HIS A 36 5.90 -1.98 -4.63
CA HIS A 36 5.81 -3.05 -5.61
C HIS A 36 5.66 -4.38 -4.87
N MET A 37 5.13 -5.40 -5.53
CA MET A 37 4.93 -6.73 -4.93
C MET A 37 6.20 -7.27 -4.26
N ARG A 38 7.36 -7.08 -4.90
CA ARG A 38 8.65 -7.42 -4.32
C ARG A 38 8.94 -6.70 -3.00
N ASP A 39 8.72 -5.38 -2.98
CA ASP A 39 8.98 -4.57 -1.79
C ASP A 39 8.05 -5.02 -0.66
N PHE A 40 6.77 -5.26 -0.97
CA PHE A 40 5.78 -5.75 -0.03
C PHE A 40 6.20 -7.08 0.60
N LEU A 41 6.55 -8.06 -0.26
CA LEU A 41 6.96 -9.39 0.20
C LEU A 41 8.23 -9.35 1.05
N ASN A 42 9.24 -8.56 0.66
CA ASN A 42 10.45 -8.37 1.48
C ASN A 42 10.15 -7.59 2.78
N GLY A 43 9.15 -6.69 2.76
CA GLY A 43 8.73 -5.90 3.92
C GLY A 43 8.02 -6.71 5.01
N LEU A 44 7.49 -7.90 4.69
CA LEU A 44 6.84 -8.79 5.67
C LEU A 44 7.77 -9.21 6.80
N ASP A 45 9.07 -9.36 6.55
CA ASP A 45 10.04 -9.71 7.59
C ASP A 45 10.16 -8.59 8.64
N ASN A 46 10.10 -7.32 8.20
CA ASN A 46 10.11 -6.17 9.10
C ASN A 46 8.82 -6.08 9.93
N LEU A 47 7.66 -6.32 9.30
CA LEU A 47 6.38 -6.38 10.02
C LEU A 47 6.41 -7.47 11.07
N HIS A 48 6.91 -8.65 10.73
CA HIS A 48 7.04 -9.75 11.68
C HIS A 48 8.00 -9.39 12.82
N GLU A 49 9.11 -8.71 12.55
CA GLU A 49 10.01 -8.27 13.60
C GLU A 49 9.32 -7.26 14.55
N TYR A 50 8.56 -6.32 14.00
CA TYR A 50 7.75 -5.41 14.80
C TYR A 50 6.70 -6.14 15.67
N LEU A 51 6.00 -7.12 15.10
CA LEU A 51 4.99 -7.88 15.84
C LEU A 51 5.60 -8.70 17.00
N LYS A 52 6.87 -9.09 16.95
CA LYS A 52 7.52 -9.80 18.06
C LYS A 52 7.61 -8.98 19.35
N PHE A 53 7.57 -7.65 19.28
CA PHE A 53 7.50 -6.81 20.49
C PHE A 53 6.23 -7.11 21.30
N SER A 54 5.10 -7.32 20.63
CA SER A 54 3.82 -7.67 21.28
C SER A 54 3.62 -9.19 21.43
N TYR A 55 4.23 -9.97 20.54
CA TYR A 55 4.10 -11.44 20.50
C TYR A 55 5.49 -12.12 20.54
N PRO A 56 6.18 -12.15 21.69
CA PRO A 56 7.58 -12.60 21.77
C PRO A 56 7.81 -14.06 21.37
N ARG A 57 6.78 -14.90 21.45
CA ARG A 57 6.84 -16.32 21.07
C ARG A 57 6.51 -16.58 19.60
N MET A 58 6.26 -15.53 18.81
CA MET A 58 5.88 -15.67 17.41
C MET A 58 7.00 -16.34 16.59
N ARG A 59 6.64 -17.41 15.88
CA ARG A 59 7.52 -18.12 14.94
C ARG A 59 7.24 -17.65 13.52
N ALA A 60 7.72 -16.46 13.19
CA ALA A 60 7.51 -15.86 11.88
C ALA A 60 8.22 -16.63 10.75
N PRO A 61 7.62 -16.70 9.54
CA PRO A 61 8.33 -17.06 8.32
C PRO A 61 9.24 -15.92 7.85
N SER A 62 10.10 -16.20 6.87
CA SER A 62 10.90 -15.21 6.16
C SER A 62 10.66 -15.27 4.65
N PHE A 63 10.70 -14.10 4.01
CA PHE A 63 10.43 -13.89 2.60
C PHE A 63 11.58 -13.16 1.93
N ILE A 64 12.10 -13.74 0.85
CA ILE A 64 13.17 -13.11 0.05
C ILE A 64 12.81 -13.23 -1.42
N CYS A 65 12.63 -12.11 -2.09
CA CYS A 65 12.42 -12.07 -3.54
C CYS A 65 13.74 -12.02 -4.32
N GLU A 66 13.86 -12.88 -5.33
CA GLU A 66 14.98 -12.97 -6.27
C GLU A 66 14.47 -12.88 -7.73
N ASN A 67 15.33 -12.46 -8.66
CA ASN A 67 15.10 -12.50 -10.12
C ASN A 67 13.73 -11.95 -10.58
N GLU A 68 13.44 -10.70 -10.21
CA GLU A 68 12.23 -10.00 -10.64
C GLU A 68 12.30 -9.59 -12.11
N THR A 69 11.27 -9.96 -12.87
CA THR A 69 11.08 -9.68 -14.29
C THR A 69 9.67 -9.16 -14.55
N LYS A 70 9.37 -8.76 -15.78
CA LYS A 70 8.01 -8.35 -16.16
C LYS A 70 6.99 -9.50 -16.09
N GLN A 71 7.46 -10.75 -16.16
CA GLN A 71 6.62 -11.95 -16.14
C GLN A 71 6.42 -12.50 -14.72
N GLY A 72 7.19 -12.03 -13.74
CA GLY A 72 7.11 -12.50 -12.36
C GLY A 72 8.43 -12.42 -11.61
N LEU A 73 8.46 -12.98 -10.41
CA LEU A 73 9.63 -13.05 -9.54
C LEU A 73 9.76 -14.45 -8.93
N THR A 74 10.95 -14.78 -8.43
CA THR A 74 11.16 -15.98 -7.60
C THR A 74 11.05 -15.58 -6.12
N LEU A 75 10.15 -16.21 -5.38
CA LEU A 75 10.00 -15.98 -3.93
C LEU A 75 10.58 -17.15 -3.14
N HIS A 76 11.59 -16.86 -2.32
CA HIS A 76 12.12 -17.80 -1.34
C HIS A 76 11.35 -17.66 -0.03
N TYR A 77 10.56 -18.68 0.28
CA TYR A 77 9.86 -18.80 1.56
C TYR A 77 10.64 -19.72 2.51
N ARG A 78 10.89 -19.26 3.74
CA ARG A 78 11.54 -20.06 4.78
C ARG A 78 10.72 -20.05 6.06
N SER A 79 10.37 -21.23 6.57
CA SER A 79 9.70 -21.34 7.87
C SER A 79 10.02 -22.66 8.55
N LYS A 80 10.06 -22.65 9.89
CA LYS A 80 10.13 -23.86 10.73
C LYS A 80 8.74 -24.47 10.97
N ARG A 81 7.66 -23.82 10.52
CA ARG A 81 6.28 -24.27 10.70
C ARG A 81 5.89 -25.21 9.57
N ARG A 82 5.74 -26.51 9.87
CA ARG A 82 5.30 -27.52 8.89
C ARG A 82 3.86 -27.22 8.44
N GLY A 83 3.54 -27.47 7.16
CA GLY A 83 2.21 -27.24 6.58
C GLY A 83 1.90 -25.78 6.17
N PHE A 84 2.56 -24.79 6.78
CA PHE A 84 2.28 -23.36 6.57
C PHE A 84 2.70 -22.80 5.21
N VAL A 85 3.42 -23.57 4.40
CA VAL A 85 3.74 -23.15 3.02
C VAL A 85 2.48 -22.92 2.20
N TYR A 86 1.46 -23.79 2.36
CA TYR A 86 0.20 -23.67 1.63
C TYR A 86 -0.65 -22.52 2.15
N TYR A 87 -0.64 -22.30 3.46
CA TYR A 87 -1.23 -21.11 4.07
C TYR A 87 -0.65 -19.82 3.49
N THR A 88 0.67 -19.73 3.39
CA THR A 88 1.34 -18.57 2.79
C THR A 88 1.05 -18.43 1.29
N ILE A 89 0.92 -19.53 0.54
CA ILE A 89 0.48 -19.49 -0.87
C ILE A 89 -0.92 -18.89 -0.97
N GLY A 90 -1.87 -19.33 -0.14
CA GLY A 90 -3.23 -18.78 -0.11
C GLY A 90 -3.25 -17.28 0.19
N GLN A 91 -2.47 -16.83 1.18
CA GLN A 91 -2.33 -15.41 1.50
C GLN A 91 -1.80 -14.59 0.31
N ILE A 92 -0.71 -15.03 -0.31
CA ILE A 92 -0.09 -14.32 -1.44
C ILE A 92 -1.04 -14.30 -2.65
N ARG A 93 -1.72 -15.41 -2.91
CA ARG A 93 -2.72 -15.51 -3.99
C ARG A 93 -3.87 -14.53 -3.79
N GLU A 94 -4.40 -14.43 -2.57
CA GLU A 94 -5.47 -13.47 -2.27
C GLU A 94 -4.99 -12.02 -2.42
N ILE A 95 -3.78 -11.70 -1.94
CA ILE A 95 -3.19 -10.37 -2.13
C ILE A 95 -3.00 -10.05 -3.62
N LEU A 96 -2.59 -11.04 -4.44
CA LEU A 96 -2.41 -10.89 -5.88
C LEU A 96 -3.72 -10.75 -6.66
N GLN A 97 -4.87 -11.09 -6.08
CA GLN A 97 -6.17 -10.87 -6.71
C GLN A 97 -6.59 -9.38 -6.68
N VAL A 98 -5.95 -8.56 -5.83
CA VAL A 98 -6.13 -7.10 -5.84
C VAL A 98 -5.29 -6.52 -6.97
N SER A 99 -5.92 -5.76 -7.86
CA SER A 99 -5.19 -5.12 -8.95
C SER A 99 -4.20 -4.07 -8.43
N GLU A 100 -3.09 -3.83 -9.15
CA GLU A 100 -2.15 -2.73 -8.82
C GLU A 100 -2.88 -1.38 -8.70
N ARG A 101 -3.95 -1.20 -9.49
CA ARG A 101 -4.86 -0.05 -9.39
C ARG A 101 -5.52 0.05 -8.02
N GLU A 102 -6.21 -1.00 -7.59
CA GLU A 102 -6.95 -1.00 -6.31
C GLU A 102 -6.01 -0.86 -5.12
N PHE A 103 -4.86 -1.52 -5.17
CA PHE A 103 -3.83 -1.40 -4.15
C PHE A 103 -3.31 0.05 -4.02
N MET A 104 -2.94 0.67 -5.15
CA MET A 104 -2.46 2.05 -5.16
C MET A 104 -3.54 3.03 -4.71
N ASP A 105 -4.79 2.83 -5.14
CA ASP A 105 -5.93 3.64 -4.74
C ASP A 105 -6.17 3.62 -3.22
N GLN A 106 -6.17 2.44 -2.60
CA GLN A 106 -6.27 2.30 -1.14
C GLN A 106 -5.08 2.93 -0.40
N MET A 107 -3.86 2.82 -0.97
CA MET A 107 -2.67 3.48 -0.44
C MET A 107 -2.79 5.00 -0.40
N GLY A 108 -3.46 5.59 -1.40
CA GLY A 108 -3.71 7.03 -1.44
C GLY A 108 -4.59 7.49 -0.29
N VAL A 109 -5.72 6.80 -0.09
CA VAL A 109 -6.66 7.05 1.01
C VAL A 109 -5.96 6.91 2.36
N PHE A 110 -5.19 5.82 2.56
CA PHE A 110 -4.44 5.62 3.79
C PHE A 110 -3.46 6.75 4.07
N PHE A 111 -2.73 7.23 3.07
CA PHE A 111 -1.74 8.28 3.27
C PHE A 111 -2.37 9.56 3.85
N ILE A 112 -3.57 9.95 3.39
CA ILE A 112 -4.31 11.09 3.93
C ILE A 112 -4.67 10.86 5.39
N GLY A 113 -5.22 9.69 5.73
CA GLY A 113 -5.52 9.32 7.12
C GLY A 113 -4.28 9.29 8.01
N PHE A 114 -3.15 8.77 7.49
CA PHE A 114 -1.88 8.74 8.21
C PHE A 114 -1.38 10.15 8.51
N VAL A 115 -1.27 11.04 7.53
CA VAL A 115 -0.76 12.41 7.78
C VAL A 115 -1.71 13.20 8.69
N SER A 116 -3.03 12.97 8.60
CA SER A 116 -4.02 13.55 9.51
C SER A 116 -3.77 13.16 10.97
N GLN A 117 -3.47 11.89 11.25
CA GLN A 117 -3.16 11.42 12.61
C GLN A 117 -1.94 12.12 13.24
N TYR A 118 -0.99 12.58 12.43
CA TYR A 118 0.18 13.34 12.89
C TYR A 118 -0.06 14.87 12.90
N GLY A 119 -1.32 15.30 12.72
CA GLY A 119 -1.73 16.71 12.79
C GLY A 119 -1.39 17.53 11.55
N TYR A 120 -1.06 16.89 10.42
CA TYR A 120 -0.78 17.61 9.17
C TYR A 120 -2.03 18.26 8.57
N ASP A 121 -3.23 17.97 9.06
CA ASP A 121 -4.47 18.63 8.64
C ASP A 121 -4.37 20.15 8.69
N ARG A 122 -3.69 20.69 9.71
CA ARG A 122 -3.47 22.14 9.84
C ARG A 122 -2.60 22.67 8.70
N VAL A 123 -1.54 21.95 8.35
CA VAL A 123 -0.63 22.32 7.26
C VAL A 123 -1.32 22.16 5.90
N LEU A 124 -2.10 21.10 5.73
CA LEU A 124 -2.85 20.87 4.50
C LEU A 124 -3.97 21.91 4.31
N SER A 125 -4.60 22.37 5.40
CA SER A 125 -5.65 23.39 5.36
C SER A 125 -5.17 24.76 4.87
N VAL A 126 -3.86 25.05 4.95
CA VAL A 126 -3.32 26.32 4.44
C VAL A 126 -3.07 26.30 2.93
N LEU A 127 -3.13 25.11 2.29
CA LEU A 127 -2.88 24.99 0.84
C LEU A 127 -4.02 25.55 0.00
N GLY A 128 -5.24 25.59 0.52
CA GLY A 128 -6.37 26.17 -0.20
C GLY A 128 -7.70 26.01 0.55
N ARG A 129 -8.59 26.98 0.35
CA ARG A 129 -9.97 26.94 0.89
C ARG A 129 -10.95 26.21 -0.05
N HIS A 130 -10.54 26.04 -1.31
CA HIS A 130 -11.29 25.35 -2.35
C HIS A 130 -10.41 24.28 -3.00
N MET A 131 -11.04 23.25 -3.57
CA MET A 131 -10.35 22.10 -4.17
C MET A 131 -9.28 22.51 -5.18
N ARG A 132 -9.58 23.48 -6.05
CA ARG A 132 -8.62 23.99 -7.04
C ARG A 132 -7.38 24.60 -6.39
N ASP A 133 -7.58 25.45 -5.38
CA ASP A 133 -6.49 26.12 -4.67
C ASP A 133 -5.62 25.08 -3.96
N PHE A 134 -6.26 24.12 -3.29
CA PHE A 134 -5.59 23.02 -2.59
C PHE A 134 -4.69 22.22 -3.55
N LEU A 135 -5.26 21.75 -4.67
CA LEU A 135 -4.54 20.93 -5.65
C LEU A 135 -3.37 21.69 -6.29
N ASN A 136 -3.58 22.96 -6.66
CA ASN A 136 -2.50 23.80 -7.19
C ASN A 136 -1.44 24.11 -6.11
N GLY A 137 -1.85 24.23 -4.85
CA GLY A 137 -0.98 24.45 -3.69
C GLY A 137 -0.06 23.26 -3.37
N LEU A 138 -0.41 22.05 -3.80
CA LEU A 138 0.43 20.86 -3.59
C LEU A 138 1.80 20.97 -4.28
N ASP A 139 1.89 21.64 -5.44
CA ASP A 139 3.17 21.84 -6.12
C ASP A 139 4.10 22.73 -5.27
N ASN A 140 3.57 23.76 -4.61
CA ASN A 140 4.33 24.61 -3.69
C ASN A 140 4.76 23.84 -2.44
N LEU A 141 3.87 23.02 -1.86
CA LEU A 141 4.23 22.16 -0.73
C LEU A 141 5.34 21.19 -1.10
N HIS A 142 5.24 20.54 -2.26
CA HIS A 142 6.28 19.63 -2.73
C HIS A 142 7.60 20.35 -3.00
N GLU A 143 7.58 21.57 -3.53
CA GLU A 143 8.80 22.35 -3.70
C GLU A 143 9.44 22.70 -2.35
N TYR A 144 8.64 23.11 -1.37
CA TYR A 144 9.11 23.35 -0.01
C TYR A 144 9.74 22.09 0.62
N LEU A 145 9.10 20.93 0.47
CA LEU A 145 9.61 19.68 1.01
C LEU A 145 10.95 19.26 0.38
N LYS A 146 11.30 19.71 -0.83
CA LYS A 146 12.61 19.39 -1.43
C LYS A 146 13.79 20.00 -0.65
N PHE A 147 13.59 21.06 0.13
CA PHE A 147 14.65 21.58 1.00
C PHE A 147 15.09 20.54 2.03
N SER A 148 14.15 19.78 2.60
CA SER A 148 14.42 18.70 3.54
C SER A 148 14.66 17.35 2.85
N TYR A 149 14.07 17.15 1.66
CA TYR A 149 14.15 15.91 0.89
C TYR A 149 14.67 16.16 -0.55
N PRO A 150 15.97 16.45 -0.75
CA PRO A 150 16.49 16.91 -2.05
C PRO A 150 16.33 15.92 -3.21
N ARG A 151 16.18 14.62 -2.91
CA ARG A 151 15.98 13.56 -3.92
C ARG A 151 14.50 13.26 -4.19
N MET A 152 13.58 14.02 -3.59
CA MET A 152 12.14 13.80 -3.75
C MET A 152 11.71 14.00 -5.20
N ARG A 153 11.01 12.99 -5.76
CA ARG A 153 10.41 13.04 -7.09
C ARG A 153 8.91 13.27 -6.96
N ALA A 154 8.54 14.51 -6.70
CA ALA A 154 7.15 14.92 -6.54
C ALA A 154 6.35 14.82 -7.86
N PRO A 155 5.04 14.54 -7.79
CA PRO A 155 4.12 14.78 -8.90
C PRO A 155 3.84 16.28 -9.05
N SER A 156 3.21 16.66 -10.16
CA SER A 156 2.71 18.02 -10.39
C SER A 156 1.22 17.99 -10.74
N PHE A 157 0.50 19.01 -10.26
CA PHE A 157 -0.94 19.17 -10.36
C PHE A 157 -1.28 20.52 -10.98
N ILE A 158 -2.09 20.50 -12.05
CA ILE A 158 -2.56 21.74 -12.70
C ILE A 158 -4.06 21.60 -12.93
N CYS A 159 -4.84 22.53 -12.39
CA CYS A 159 -6.29 22.57 -12.56
C CYS A 159 -6.71 23.58 -13.66
N GLU A 160 -7.50 23.11 -14.64
CA GLU A 160 -8.07 23.89 -15.73
C GLU A 160 -9.60 23.71 -15.80
N ASN A 161 -10.28 24.58 -16.57
CA ASN A 161 -11.72 24.46 -16.90
C ASN A 161 -12.66 24.24 -15.70
N GLU A 162 -12.44 24.98 -14.61
CA GLU A 162 -13.29 24.89 -13.42
C GLU A 162 -14.70 25.44 -13.70
N THR A 163 -15.70 24.63 -13.35
CA THR A 163 -17.13 24.95 -13.44
C THR A 163 -17.82 24.50 -12.16
N LYS A 164 -19.12 24.80 -12.04
CA LYS A 164 -19.95 24.30 -10.92
C LYS A 164 -20.04 22.76 -10.85
N GLN A 165 -19.75 22.05 -11.95
CA GLN A 165 -19.84 20.59 -12.04
C GLN A 165 -18.50 19.89 -11.79
N GLY A 166 -17.39 20.63 -11.77
CA GLY A 166 -16.06 20.07 -11.57
C GLY A 166 -14.97 20.86 -12.27
N LEU A 167 -13.76 20.31 -12.29
CA LEU A 167 -12.58 20.86 -12.96
C LEU A 167 -11.83 19.76 -13.71
N THR A 168 -10.96 20.15 -14.64
CA THR A 168 -10.01 19.25 -15.29
C THR A 168 -8.69 19.28 -14.52
N LEU A 169 -8.28 18.13 -13.96
CA LEU A 169 -6.99 17.99 -13.29
C LEU A 169 -5.96 17.34 -14.21
N HIS A 170 -4.90 18.06 -14.51
CA HIS A 170 -3.72 17.52 -15.19
C HIS A 170 -2.72 17.02 -14.15
N TYR A 171 -2.61 15.69 -14.06
CA TYR A 171 -1.61 15.00 -13.25
C TYR A 171 -0.37 14.67 -14.08
N ARG A 172 0.82 15.07 -13.60
CA ARG A 172 2.10 14.74 -14.23
C ARG A 172 3.04 14.08 -13.23
N SER A 173 3.56 12.90 -13.56
CA SER A 173 4.59 12.25 -12.75
C SER A 173 5.55 11.42 -13.59
N LYS A 174 6.81 11.37 -13.17
CA LYS A 174 7.80 10.43 -13.69
C LYS A 174 7.64 9.01 -13.09
N ARG A 175 6.76 8.85 -12.10
CA ARG A 175 6.52 7.59 -11.39
C ARG A 175 5.36 6.85 -12.07
N ARG A 176 5.63 5.69 -12.68
CA ARG A 176 4.59 4.83 -13.28
C ARG A 176 3.71 4.22 -12.18
N GLY A 177 2.42 4.04 -12.44
CA GLY A 177 1.45 3.44 -11.50
C GLY A 177 0.87 4.40 -10.43
N PHE A 178 1.54 5.52 -10.14
CA PHE A 178 1.14 6.45 -9.07
C PHE A 178 -0.12 7.27 -9.36
N VAL A 179 -0.70 7.18 -10.56
CA VAL A 179 -1.97 7.85 -10.87
C VAL A 179 -3.09 7.37 -9.96
N TYR A 180 -3.16 6.07 -9.65
CA TYR A 180 -4.19 5.50 -8.80
C TYR A 180 -3.98 5.87 -7.33
N TYR A 181 -2.73 5.94 -6.89
CA TYR A 181 -2.37 6.49 -5.58
C TYR A 181 -2.86 7.93 -5.41
N THR A 182 -2.61 8.76 -6.41
CA THR A 182 -3.08 10.14 -6.40
C THR A 182 -4.61 10.25 -6.47
N ILE A 183 -5.29 9.38 -7.22
CA ILE A 183 -6.76 9.31 -7.23
C ILE A 183 -7.30 9.01 -5.83
N GLY A 184 -6.72 8.02 -5.15
CA GLY A 184 -7.08 7.68 -3.78
C GLY A 184 -6.93 8.86 -2.81
N GLN A 185 -5.85 9.63 -2.93
CA GLN A 185 -5.60 10.82 -2.10
C GLN A 185 -6.60 11.96 -2.33
N ILE A 186 -7.04 12.18 -3.57
CA ILE A 186 -7.90 13.32 -3.92
C ILE A 186 -9.38 13.03 -3.59
N ARG A 187 -9.75 11.75 -3.57
CA ARG A 187 -11.12 11.31 -3.29
C ARG A 187 -11.48 11.37 -1.81
N GLU A 188 -10.49 11.22 -0.92
CA GLU A 188 -10.63 11.32 0.54
C GLU A 188 -10.65 12.79 1.00
#